data_AF-A0A0G3UQI4-F1
#
_entry.id   AF-A0A0G3UQI4-F1
#
_cell.length_a   1.000
_cell.length_b   1.000
_cell.length_c   1.000
_cell.angle_alpha   90.00
_cell.angle_beta   90.00
_cell.angle_gamma   90.00
#
_symmetry.space_group_name_H-M   'P 1'
#
loop_
_entity.id
_entity.type
_entity.pdbx_description
1 polymer ?
#
loop_
_entity_poly.entity_id
_entity_poly.type
_entity_poly.pdbx_seq_one_letter_code
_entity_poly.pdbx_strand_id
1 'polypeptide(L)'
;MTFDRPTGYVMPLIRAGMIEAERDGRPRGEAPEIAVLTDCYRQFDYEGLQRLVMDVACTAAKATTMLAEMSPLNQVEILQEFSAQHTVEMAFDKTFKSGDVVWGYIPAMLRPIFQPETRPHPAEVLFEIDEKYGFSTSMDFIIALAYYTGAIIHRMAKSTGRSAEDTALLLESRAKAAWAELDTYDKRPYMNR
;
A
#
# COMPACT_ATOMS: atom_id res chain seq x y z
N MET A 1 -1.92 -17.64 7.31
CA MET A 1 -0.85 -17.21 8.24
C MET A 1 -1.57 -16.31 9.21
N THR A 2 -1.75 -16.69 10.48
CA THR A 2 -2.60 -15.92 11.40
C THR A 2 -1.76 -14.88 12.13
N PHE A 3 -2.20 -13.62 12.10
CA PHE A 3 -1.54 -12.52 12.79
C PHE A 3 -2.51 -11.85 13.75
N ASP A 4 -2.02 -11.54 14.95
CA ASP A 4 -2.84 -10.91 16.00
C ASP A 4 -3.03 -9.40 15.77
N ARG A 5 -2.30 -8.83 14.79
CA ARG A 5 -2.36 -7.41 14.43
C ARG A 5 -2.35 -7.16 12.92
N PRO A 6 -3.02 -6.09 12.44
CA PRO A 6 -3.03 -5.72 11.02
C PRO A 6 -1.63 -5.57 10.42
N THR A 7 -0.67 -5.01 11.16
CA THR A 7 0.73 -4.83 10.72
C THR A 7 1.39 -6.09 10.17
N GLY A 8 1.03 -7.28 10.68
CA GLY A 8 1.54 -8.56 10.20
C GLY A 8 1.21 -8.86 8.73
N TYR A 9 0.14 -8.27 8.19
CA TYR A 9 -0.32 -8.49 6.83
C TYR A 9 0.31 -7.57 5.78
N VAL A 10 1.00 -6.51 6.20
CA VAL A 10 1.54 -5.50 5.27
C VAL A 10 2.48 -6.10 4.24
N MET A 11 3.51 -6.81 4.70
CA MET A 11 4.48 -7.42 3.78
C MET A 11 3.91 -8.61 2.99
N PRO A 12 3.09 -9.51 3.56
CA PRO A 12 2.34 -10.49 2.79
C PRO A 12 1.53 -9.88 1.63
N LEU A 13 0.83 -8.76 1.87
CA LEU A 13 0.07 -8.05 0.83
C LEU A 13 0.98 -7.48 -0.26
N ILE A 14 2.06 -6.80 0.13
CA ILE A 14 3.01 -6.22 -0.83
C ILE A 14 3.65 -7.32 -1.69
N ARG A 15 4.12 -8.41 -1.07
CA ARG A 15 4.71 -9.55 -1.79
C ARG A 15 3.70 -10.20 -2.72
N ALA A 16 2.44 -10.34 -2.29
CA ALA A 16 1.37 -10.85 -3.14
C ALA A 16 1.13 -9.94 -4.35
N GLY A 17 1.15 -8.62 -4.15
CA GLY A 17 1.05 -7.63 -5.24
C GLY A 17 2.27 -7.56 -6.17
N MET A 18 3.43 -8.12 -5.77
CA MET A 18 4.62 -8.21 -6.63
C MET A 18 4.59 -9.40 -7.59
N ILE A 19 3.69 -10.37 -7.40
CA ILE A 19 3.59 -11.56 -8.24
C ILE A 19 2.95 -11.16 -9.57
N GLU A 20 3.76 -11.03 -10.62
CA GLU A 20 3.31 -10.93 -12.00
C GLU A 20 2.76 -12.30 -12.44
N ALA A 21 1.51 -12.61 -12.10
CA ALA A 21 0.78 -13.72 -12.72
C ALA A 21 -0.09 -13.18 -13.86
N GLU A 22 -0.13 -13.87 -15.00
CA GLU A 22 -1.10 -13.59 -16.06
C GLU A 22 -2.52 -13.54 -15.46
N ARG A 23 -3.15 -12.37 -15.52
CA ARG A 23 -4.52 -12.13 -15.04
C ARG A 23 -5.58 -12.64 -16.00
N ASP A 24 -5.19 -13.11 -17.18
CA ASP A 24 -6.12 -13.67 -18.16
C ASP A 24 -6.66 -15.02 -17.68
N GLY A 25 -7.98 -15.07 -17.44
CA GLY A 25 -8.72 -16.30 -17.17
C GLY A 25 -8.89 -16.70 -15.70
N ARG A 26 -8.31 -15.99 -14.73
CA ARG A 26 -8.57 -16.27 -13.31
C ARG A 26 -9.76 -15.46 -12.77
N PRO A 27 -10.72 -16.09 -12.08
CA PRO A 27 -11.71 -15.37 -11.29
C PRO A 27 -11.00 -14.42 -10.32
N ARG A 28 -11.54 -13.21 -10.10
CA ARG A 28 -11.01 -12.21 -9.15
C ARG A 28 -10.69 -12.77 -7.75
N GLY A 29 -11.30 -13.89 -7.34
CA GLY A 29 -11.05 -14.58 -6.08
C GLY A 29 -9.77 -15.44 -6.01
N GLU A 30 -9.01 -15.58 -7.10
CA GLU A 30 -7.79 -16.42 -7.15
C GLU A 30 -6.48 -15.60 -7.25
N ALA A 31 -6.57 -14.27 -7.21
CA ALA A 31 -5.39 -13.42 -7.18
C ALA A 31 -4.72 -13.49 -5.78
N PRO A 32 -3.39 -13.64 -5.69
CA PRO A 32 -2.69 -13.84 -4.41
C PRO A 32 -3.02 -12.78 -3.35
N GLU A 33 -3.10 -11.52 -3.75
CA GLU A 33 -3.39 -10.39 -2.88
C GLU A 33 -4.84 -10.38 -2.40
N ILE A 34 -5.77 -10.88 -3.20
CA ILE A 34 -7.18 -11.05 -2.81
C ILE A 34 -7.33 -12.18 -1.80
N ALA A 35 -6.54 -13.25 -1.92
CA ALA A 35 -6.51 -14.32 -0.93
C ALA A 35 -5.97 -13.81 0.43
N VAL A 36 -4.91 -13.01 0.42
CA VAL A 36 -4.37 -12.38 1.64
C VAL A 36 -5.39 -11.40 2.24
N LEU A 37 -5.99 -10.53 1.42
CA LEU A 37 -7.01 -9.58 1.88
C LEU A 37 -8.26 -10.29 2.44
N THR A 38 -8.66 -11.42 1.86
CA THR A 38 -9.76 -12.24 2.36
C THR A 38 -9.45 -12.80 3.76
N ASP A 39 -8.21 -13.21 4.01
CA ASP A 39 -7.76 -13.64 5.34
C ASP A 39 -7.80 -12.46 6.33
N CYS A 40 -7.34 -11.27 5.93
CA CYS A 40 -7.45 -10.04 6.73
C CYS A 40 -8.91 -9.75 7.11
N TYR A 41 -9.83 -9.78 6.14
CA TYR A 41 -11.24 -9.49 6.35
C TYR A 41 -11.91 -10.45 7.32
N ARG A 42 -11.49 -11.73 7.31
CA ARG A 42 -12.00 -12.73 8.25
C ARG A 42 -11.47 -12.52 9.67
N GLN A 43 -10.25 -12.00 9.80
CA GLN A 43 -9.60 -11.86 11.10
C GLN A 43 -9.89 -10.53 11.79
N PHE A 44 -10.00 -9.45 11.03
CA PHE A 44 -10.14 -8.10 11.59
C PHE A 44 -11.48 -7.45 11.33
N ASP A 45 -11.91 -6.66 12.31
CA ASP A 45 -13.07 -5.79 12.22
C ASP A 45 -12.78 -4.55 11.37
N TYR A 46 -13.78 -3.67 11.30
CA TYR A 46 -13.70 -2.40 10.58
C TYR A 46 -12.45 -1.60 10.93
N GLU A 47 -12.21 -1.40 12.23
CA GLU A 47 -11.10 -0.57 12.70
C GLU A 47 -9.76 -1.23 12.38
N GLY A 48 -9.69 -2.56 12.42
CA GLY A 48 -8.50 -3.30 12.04
C GLY A 48 -8.17 -3.19 10.55
N LEU A 49 -9.17 -3.17 9.67
CA LEU A 49 -8.94 -2.95 8.24
C LEU A 49 -8.54 -1.50 7.94
N GLN A 50 -9.11 -0.52 8.64
CA GLN A 50 -8.64 0.87 8.54
C GLN A 50 -7.19 1.01 9.00
N ARG A 51 -6.85 0.34 10.10
CA ARG A 51 -5.48 0.32 10.58
C ARG A 51 -4.54 -0.30 9.54
N LEU A 52 -4.97 -1.37 8.87
CA LEU A 52 -4.21 -1.98 7.79
C LEU A 52 -3.96 -1.01 6.62
N VAL A 53 -4.95 -0.22 6.20
CA VAL A 53 -4.75 0.83 5.17
C VAL A 53 -3.61 1.76 5.55
N MET A 54 -3.58 2.21 6.82
CA MET A 54 -2.51 3.08 7.31
C MET A 54 -1.15 2.42 7.30
N ASP A 55 -1.05 1.19 7.82
CA ASP A 55 0.22 0.48 7.91
C ASP A 55 0.82 0.23 6.51
N VAL A 56 -0.03 -0.07 5.51
CA VAL A 56 0.38 -0.20 4.11
C VAL A 56 0.74 1.17 3.52
N ALA A 57 -0.01 2.24 3.79
CA ALA A 57 0.29 3.60 3.32
C ALA A 57 1.64 4.13 3.85
N CYS A 58 1.92 3.95 5.15
CA CYS A 58 3.22 4.31 5.74
C CYS A 58 4.36 3.53 5.08
N THR A 59 4.13 2.27 4.72
CA THR A 59 5.14 1.42 4.08
C THR A 59 5.36 1.83 2.62
N ALA A 60 4.30 2.15 1.89
CA ALA A 60 4.35 2.73 0.56
C ALA A 60 5.12 4.07 0.54
N ALA A 61 4.88 4.91 1.55
CA ALA A 61 5.62 6.15 1.73
C ALA A 61 7.11 5.90 1.99
N LYS A 62 7.43 4.89 2.81
CA LYS A 62 8.82 4.52 3.05
C LYS A 62 9.52 3.97 1.81
N ALA A 63 8.83 3.16 1.01
CA ALA A 63 9.34 2.69 -0.28
C ALA A 63 9.61 3.85 -1.25
N THR A 64 8.68 4.81 -1.33
CA THR A 64 8.85 6.03 -2.15
C THR A 64 10.07 6.83 -1.70
N THR A 65 10.28 6.96 -0.39
CA THR A 65 11.46 7.62 0.18
C THR A 65 12.74 6.87 -0.18
N MET A 66 12.75 5.54 -0.11
CA MET A 66 13.89 4.73 -0.53
C MET A 66 14.23 4.93 -2.01
N LEU A 67 13.23 4.99 -2.88
CA LEU A 67 13.45 5.26 -4.30
C LEU A 67 13.98 6.69 -4.52
N ALA A 68 13.45 7.68 -3.80
CA ALA A 68 13.92 9.06 -3.87
C ALA A 68 15.39 9.19 -3.45
N GLU A 69 15.84 8.46 -2.42
CA GLU A 69 17.25 8.45 -1.97
C GLU A 69 18.24 7.99 -3.05
N MET A 70 17.78 7.28 -4.08
CA MET A 70 18.60 6.75 -5.18
C MET A 70 18.21 7.30 -6.56
N SER A 71 17.29 8.27 -6.60
CA SER A 71 16.73 8.85 -7.82
C SER A 71 17.07 10.34 -7.86
N PRO A 72 17.18 10.96 -9.06
CA PRO A 72 17.19 12.42 -9.16
C PRO A 72 15.85 13.05 -8.79
N LEU A 73 14.77 12.25 -8.68
CA LEU A 73 13.41 12.71 -8.35
C LEU A 73 13.16 12.67 -6.85
N ASN A 74 12.47 13.68 -6.33
CA ASN A 74 11.95 13.69 -4.96
C ASN A 74 10.68 12.83 -4.81
N GLN A 75 10.18 12.65 -3.59
CA GLN A 75 9.02 11.80 -3.30
C GLN A 75 7.75 12.24 -4.04
N VAL A 76 7.52 13.56 -4.18
CA VAL A 76 6.32 14.10 -4.85
C VAL A 76 6.40 13.86 -6.35
N GLU A 77 7.58 14.04 -6.95
CA GLU A 77 7.82 13.79 -8.37
C GLU A 77 7.66 12.31 -8.71
N ILE A 78 8.15 11.41 -7.84
CA ILE A 78 7.95 9.96 -8.00
C ILE A 78 6.45 9.62 -7.97
N LEU A 79 5.69 10.16 -7.02
CA LEU A 79 4.23 9.94 -6.96
C LEU A 79 3.53 10.41 -8.24
N GLN A 80 3.93 11.57 -8.77
CA GLN A 80 3.38 12.11 -10.01
C GLN A 80 3.73 11.24 -11.22
N GLU A 81 4.97 10.75 -11.31
CA GLU A 81 5.41 9.86 -12.38
C GLU A 81 4.61 8.56 -12.39
N PHE A 82 4.47 7.89 -11.24
CA PHE A 82 3.67 6.67 -11.13
C PHE A 82 2.19 6.90 -11.44
N SER A 83 1.61 8.01 -10.96
CA SER A 83 0.23 8.36 -11.28
C SER A 83 0.02 8.63 -12.76
N ALA A 84 0.97 9.30 -13.42
CA ALA A 84 0.92 9.58 -14.85
C ALA A 84 1.07 8.28 -15.66
N GLN A 85 2.03 7.43 -15.30
CA GLN A 85 2.24 6.13 -15.95
C GLN A 85 0.98 5.26 -15.86
N HIS A 86 0.38 5.16 -14.67
CA HIS A 86 -0.86 4.40 -14.50
C HIS A 86 -2.01 4.96 -15.33
N THR A 87 -2.17 6.28 -15.38
CA THR A 87 -3.21 6.94 -16.20
C THR A 87 -3.03 6.61 -17.69
N VAL A 88 -1.78 6.58 -18.16
CA VAL A 88 -1.44 6.20 -19.54
C VAL A 88 -1.77 4.73 -19.78
N GLU A 89 -1.34 3.82 -18.92
CA GLU A 89 -1.64 2.38 -19.02
C GLU A 89 -3.15 2.14 -19.08
N MET A 90 -3.94 2.78 -18.21
CA MET A 90 -5.41 2.70 -18.23
C MET A 90 -6.02 3.18 -19.55
N ALA A 91 -5.51 4.28 -20.11
CA ALA A 91 -6.01 4.84 -21.37
C ALA A 91 -5.79 3.88 -22.56
N PHE A 92 -4.73 3.07 -22.50
CA PHE A 92 -4.40 2.09 -23.53
C PHE A 92 -5.07 0.73 -23.32
N ASP A 93 -5.32 0.30 -22.08
CA ASP A 93 -5.91 -1.02 -21.77
C ASP A 93 -7.44 -1.12 -21.97
N LYS A 94 -8.14 0.00 -22.19
CA LYS A 94 -9.60 0.10 -22.47
C LYS A 94 -10.55 -0.61 -21.48
N THR A 95 -10.07 -1.21 -20.40
CA THR A 95 -10.90 -1.75 -19.32
C THR A 95 -10.68 -0.95 -18.05
N PHE A 96 -11.57 0.00 -17.75
CA PHE A 96 -11.66 0.55 -16.41
C PHE A 96 -12.09 -0.57 -15.46
N LYS A 97 -11.18 -1.06 -14.63
CA LYS A 97 -11.49 -1.95 -13.51
C LYS A 97 -11.81 -1.06 -12.30
N SER A 98 -12.75 -1.46 -11.44
CA SER A 98 -13.20 -0.60 -10.33
C SER A 98 -12.09 -0.16 -9.35
N GLY A 99 -10.96 -0.87 -9.29
CA GLY A 99 -9.78 -0.49 -8.52
C GLY A 99 -8.90 0.61 -9.15
N ASP A 100 -9.10 0.93 -10.43
CA ASP A 100 -8.27 1.89 -11.15
C ASP A 100 -8.56 3.35 -10.74
N VAL A 101 -9.79 3.61 -10.27
CA VAL A 101 -10.17 4.90 -9.69
C VAL A 101 -9.38 5.16 -8.40
N VAL A 102 -9.04 4.10 -7.66
CA VAL A 102 -8.38 4.17 -6.36
C VAL A 102 -6.89 4.52 -6.49
N TRP A 103 -6.26 4.14 -7.61
CA TRP A 103 -4.86 4.50 -7.92
C TRP A 103 -4.64 6.02 -8.02
N GLY A 104 -5.59 6.74 -8.59
CA GLY A 104 -5.53 8.21 -8.70
C GLY A 104 -5.45 8.92 -7.34
N TYR A 105 -5.83 8.23 -6.26
CA TYR A 105 -5.78 8.77 -4.89
C TYR A 105 -4.50 8.43 -4.14
N ILE A 106 -3.63 7.53 -4.65
CA ILE A 106 -2.35 7.22 -3.99
C ILE A 106 -1.52 8.49 -3.71
N PRO A 107 -1.36 9.44 -4.65
CA PRO A 107 -0.68 10.69 -4.35
C PRO A 107 -1.34 11.49 -3.23
N ALA A 108 -2.67 11.51 -3.16
CA ALA A 108 -3.40 12.22 -2.11
C ALA A 108 -3.20 11.57 -0.74
N MET A 109 -3.10 10.24 -0.67
CA MET A 109 -2.82 9.52 0.58
C MET A 109 -1.38 9.68 1.06
N LEU A 110 -0.41 9.65 0.13
CA LEU A 110 1.01 9.60 0.50
C LEU A 110 1.67 10.97 0.61
N ARG A 111 1.23 11.98 -0.16
CA ARG A 111 1.81 13.33 -0.12
C ARG A 111 1.82 13.96 1.28
N PRO A 112 0.76 13.85 2.11
CA PRO A 112 0.78 14.40 3.46
C PRO A 112 1.87 13.81 4.35
N ILE A 113 2.28 12.55 4.13
CA ILE A 113 3.35 11.89 4.89
C ILE A 113 4.72 12.56 4.63
N PHE A 114 4.91 13.13 3.43
CA PHE A 114 6.18 13.74 3.02
C PHE A 114 6.30 15.23 3.33
N GLN A 115 5.26 15.89 3.86
CA GLN A 115 5.23 17.33 4.13
C GLN A 115 5.12 17.57 5.65
N PRO A 116 6.25 17.65 6.39
CA PRO A 116 6.26 17.66 7.84
C PRO A 116 5.63 18.90 8.46
N GLU A 117 5.61 20.03 7.74
CA GLU A 117 5.10 21.32 8.25
C GLU A 117 3.57 21.37 8.29
N THR A 118 2.91 20.40 7.68
CA THR A 118 1.45 20.22 7.70
C THR A 118 1.02 18.97 8.45
N ARG A 119 1.94 18.20 9.08
CA ARG A 119 1.73 16.83 9.64
C ARG A 119 0.31 16.62 10.13
N PRO A 120 -0.61 16.15 9.26
CA PRO A 120 -1.86 15.66 9.77
C PRO A 120 -1.51 14.38 10.52
N HIS A 121 -2.13 14.16 11.66
CA HIS A 121 -2.00 12.87 12.32
C HIS A 121 -2.38 11.78 11.29
N PRO A 122 -1.72 10.61 11.25
CA PRO A 122 -2.13 9.49 10.38
C PRO A 122 -3.65 9.21 10.42
N ALA A 123 -4.25 9.39 11.60
CA ALA A 123 -5.71 9.31 11.79
C ALA A 123 -6.52 10.37 11.03
N GLU A 124 -5.99 11.58 10.83
CA GLU A 124 -6.64 12.67 10.07
C GLU A 124 -6.60 12.40 8.57
N VAL A 125 -5.50 11.85 8.05
CA VAL A 125 -5.42 11.41 6.64
C VAL A 125 -6.40 10.27 6.38
N LEU A 126 -6.50 9.30 7.30
CA LEU A 126 -7.51 8.25 7.21
C LEU A 126 -8.91 8.81 7.31
N PHE A 127 -9.18 9.72 8.26
CA PHE A 127 -10.49 10.34 8.41
C PHE A 127 -10.92 11.05 7.12
N GLU A 128 -10.04 11.81 6.47
CA GLU A 128 -10.35 12.44 5.17
C GLU A 128 -10.62 11.40 4.07
N ILE A 129 -9.91 10.28 4.05
CA ILE A 129 -10.14 9.19 3.07
C ILE A 129 -11.50 8.51 3.34
N ASP A 130 -11.78 8.22 4.61
CA ASP A 130 -12.97 7.50 5.05
C ASP A 130 -14.24 8.36 4.88
N GLU A 131 -14.15 9.65 5.23
CA GLU A 131 -15.21 10.65 5.06
C GLU A 131 -15.52 10.89 3.57
N LYS A 132 -14.49 10.91 2.71
CA LYS A 132 -14.63 11.29 1.30
C LYS A 132 -14.95 10.13 0.38
N TYR A 133 -14.52 8.91 0.70
CA TYR A 133 -14.64 7.75 -0.19
C TYR A 133 -15.38 6.55 0.43
N GLY A 134 -15.63 6.55 1.74
CA GLY A 134 -16.32 5.47 2.44
C GLY A 134 -15.52 4.17 2.57
N PHE A 135 -15.82 3.41 3.63
CA PHE A 135 -15.10 2.19 4.01
C PHE A 135 -15.06 1.06 2.99
N SER A 136 -16.07 0.96 2.11
CA SER A 136 -16.04 -0.03 1.02
C SER A 136 -14.81 0.13 0.13
N THR A 137 -14.23 1.33 0.08
CA THR A 137 -13.05 1.68 -0.71
C THR A 137 -11.75 1.33 0.01
N SER A 138 -11.76 1.08 1.34
CA SER A 138 -10.58 0.73 2.14
C SER A 138 -9.90 -0.55 1.66
N MET A 139 -10.69 -1.54 1.22
CA MET A 139 -10.14 -2.77 0.63
C MET A 139 -9.39 -2.51 -0.68
N ASP A 140 -9.98 -1.74 -1.57
CA ASP A 140 -9.35 -1.37 -2.83
C ASP A 140 -8.08 -0.53 -2.58
N PHE A 141 -8.07 0.30 -1.54
CA PHE A 141 -6.88 1.06 -1.12
C PHE A 141 -5.74 0.16 -0.65
N ILE A 142 -6.03 -0.87 0.16
CA ILE A 142 -5.02 -1.85 0.60
C ILE A 142 -4.34 -2.48 -0.61
N ILE A 143 -5.12 -2.92 -1.59
CA ILE A 143 -4.61 -3.55 -2.81
C ILE A 143 -3.82 -2.56 -3.67
N ALA A 144 -4.35 -1.35 -3.90
CA ALA A 144 -3.69 -0.34 -4.71
C ALA A 144 -2.34 0.10 -4.11
N LEU A 145 -2.29 0.31 -2.79
CA LEU A 145 -1.05 0.65 -2.08
C LEU A 145 -0.03 -0.48 -2.10
N ALA A 146 -0.48 -1.74 -1.94
CA ALA A 146 0.38 -2.91 -2.03
C ALA A 146 1.02 -3.03 -3.42
N TYR A 147 0.22 -2.84 -4.49
CA TYR A 147 0.72 -2.84 -5.86
C TYR A 147 1.70 -1.71 -6.15
N TYR A 148 1.36 -0.49 -5.75
CA TYR A 148 2.26 0.66 -5.90
C TYR A 148 3.60 0.41 -5.22
N THR A 149 3.56 -0.14 -4.00
CA THR A 149 4.78 -0.49 -3.25
C THR A 149 5.57 -1.58 -3.97
N GLY A 150 4.91 -2.61 -4.49
CA GLY A 150 5.54 -3.66 -5.29
C GLY A 150 6.21 -3.11 -6.56
N ALA A 151 5.57 -2.18 -7.26
CA ALA A 151 6.12 -1.54 -8.45
C ALA A 151 7.37 -0.70 -8.13
N ILE A 152 7.39 0.01 -7.00
CA ILE A 152 8.59 0.69 -6.50
C ILE A 152 9.71 -0.32 -6.21
N ILE A 153 9.40 -1.42 -5.52
CA ILE A 153 10.37 -2.48 -5.21
C ILE A 153 11.00 -3.02 -6.49
N HIS A 154 10.21 -3.36 -7.50
CA HIS A 154 10.70 -3.82 -8.80
C HIS A 154 11.57 -2.77 -9.51
N ARG A 155 11.17 -1.50 -9.47
CA ARG A 155 11.96 -0.40 -10.04
C ARG A 155 13.31 -0.24 -9.34
N MET A 156 13.35 -0.31 -8.00
CA MET A 156 14.58 -0.25 -7.21
C MET A 156 15.46 -1.49 -7.43
N ALA A 157 14.87 -2.68 -7.51
CA ALA A 157 15.59 -3.91 -7.80
C ALA A 157 16.31 -3.80 -9.16
N LYS A 158 15.60 -3.31 -10.18
CA LYS A 158 16.15 -3.06 -11.52
C LYS A 158 17.26 -2.01 -11.52
N SER A 159 17.12 -0.91 -10.79
CA SER A 159 18.13 0.16 -10.76
C SER A 159 19.39 -0.21 -9.97
N THR A 160 19.25 -1.04 -8.93
CA THR A 160 20.36 -1.42 -8.04
C THR A 160 21.00 -2.77 -8.37
N GLY A 161 20.40 -3.57 -9.26
CA GLY A 161 20.84 -4.93 -9.57
C GLY A 161 20.59 -5.93 -8.45
N ARG A 162 19.78 -5.58 -7.44
CA ARG A 162 19.37 -6.48 -6.34
C ARG A 162 18.14 -7.29 -6.74
N SER A 163 17.87 -8.38 -6.00
CA SER A 163 16.59 -9.06 -6.15
C SER A 163 15.45 -8.21 -5.57
N ALA A 164 14.23 -8.46 -6.06
CA ALA A 164 13.03 -7.82 -5.53
C ALA A 164 12.78 -8.20 -4.06
N GLU A 165 13.08 -9.44 -3.66
CA GLU A 165 12.94 -9.88 -2.26
C GLU A 165 13.96 -9.22 -1.33
N ASP A 166 15.22 -9.09 -1.74
CA ASP A 166 16.22 -8.36 -0.94
C ASP A 166 15.81 -6.90 -0.71
N THR A 167 15.19 -6.30 -1.73
CA THR A 167 14.66 -4.94 -1.68
C THR A 167 13.42 -4.85 -0.78
N ALA A 168 12.53 -5.85 -0.82
CA ALA A 168 11.38 -5.96 0.08
C ALA A 168 11.81 -6.14 1.54
N LEU A 169 12.83 -6.95 1.82
CA LEU A 169 13.39 -7.14 3.16
C LEU A 169 14.02 -5.84 3.70
N LEU A 170 14.73 -5.08 2.85
CA LEU A 170 15.24 -3.77 3.22
C LEU A 170 14.12 -2.79 3.57
N LEU A 171 13.04 -2.78 2.78
CA LEU A 171 11.85 -1.99 3.07
C LEU A 171 11.22 -2.38 4.40
N GLU A 172 11.00 -3.68 4.62
CA GLU A 172 10.44 -4.21 5.87
C GLU A 172 11.28 -3.78 7.07
N SER A 173 12.61 -3.92 7.00
CA SER A 173 13.52 -3.49 8.07
C SER A 173 13.40 -2.00 8.38
N ARG A 174 13.16 -1.16 7.37
CA ARG A 174 13.01 0.29 7.52
C ARG A 174 11.62 0.70 8.02
N ALA A 175 10.58 -0.04 7.64
CA ALA A 175 9.20 0.22 8.03
C ALA A 175 8.87 -0.27 9.45
N LYS A 176 9.57 -1.32 9.94
CA LYS A 176 9.40 -1.89 11.29
C LYS A 176 9.40 -0.86 12.42
N ALA A 177 10.26 0.15 12.34
CA ALA A 177 10.32 1.19 13.36
C ALA A 177 9.00 2.00 13.42
N ALA A 178 8.45 2.38 12.27
CA ALA A 178 7.19 3.11 12.18
C ALA A 178 6.00 2.23 12.63
N TRP A 179 5.98 0.95 12.24
CA TRP A 179 4.95 0.03 12.72
C TRP A 179 4.98 -0.14 14.23
N ALA A 180 6.17 -0.33 14.82
CA ALA A 180 6.32 -0.49 16.26
C ALA A 180 5.87 0.77 17.04
N GLU A 181 6.15 1.95 16.50
CA GLU A 181 5.68 3.21 17.08
C GLU A 181 4.14 3.29 17.06
N LEU A 182 3.53 3.05 15.89
CA LEU A 182 2.07 3.05 15.74
C LEU A 182 1.40 1.96 16.61
N ASP A 183 2.03 0.80 16.77
CA ASP A 183 1.56 -0.32 17.60
C ASP A 183 1.66 -0.04 19.10
N THR A 184 2.55 0.86 19.51
CA THR A 184 2.71 1.28 20.91
C THR A 184 1.59 2.22 21.35
N TYR A 185 1.20 3.15 20.47
CA TYR A 185 0.14 4.12 20.74
C TYR A 185 -1.27 3.53 20.58
N ASP A 186 -1.39 2.49 19.76
CA ASP A 186 -2.68 1.90 19.40
C ASP A 186 -2.89 0.52 20.04
N LYS A 187 -3.70 0.50 21.10
CA LYS A 187 -3.95 -0.70 21.92
C LYS A 187 -5.32 -1.33 21.68
N ARG A 188 -6.03 -0.90 20.64
CA ARG A 188 -7.38 -1.39 20.34
C ARG A 188 -7.36 -2.87 19.96
N PRO A 189 -8.38 -3.65 20.38
CA PRO A 189 -8.56 -5.00 19.90
C PRO A 189 -9.22 -4.95 18.51
N TYR A 190 -8.51 -5.41 17.49
CA TYR A 190 -8.96 -5.33 16.10
C TYR A 190 -9.61 -6.61 15.58
N MET A 191 -9.60 -7.68 16.38
CA MET A 191 -10.08 -8.97 15.90
C MET A 191 -11.61 -9.00 15.85
N ASN A 192 -12.14 -9.61 14.80
CA ASN A 192 -13.56 -9.93 14.71
C ASN A 192 -13.97 -10.74 15.96
N ARG A 193 -15.05 -10.29 16.62
CA ARG A 193 -15.65 -10.99 17.76
C ARG A 193 -16.72 -11.97 17.31
#